data_AF-A0AAV6TQQ0-F1
#
_entry.id   AF-A0AAV6TQQ0-F1
#
_cell.length_a   1.000
_cell.length_b   1.000
_cell.length_c   1.000
_cell.angle_alpha   90.00
_cell.angle_beta   90.00
_cell.angle_gamma   90.00
#
_symmetry.space_group_name_H-M   'P 1'
#
loop_
_entity.id
_entity.type
_entity.pdbx_description
1 polymer ?
#
loop_
_entity_poly.entity_id
_entity_poly.type
_entity_poly.pdbx_seq_one_letter_code
_entity_poly.pdbx_strand_id
1 'polypeptide(L)'
;MKKYYGLQPIASEFYQKPEDTYFAVAVLRRASDVKYVYQLRGLRSCHSGLDRPAGWYFFLSVPRGETCNRVGAMADFFEGGSCAPGANDPSINPGRVRRDDLCRLCAGDARGLNR
;
A
#
# COMPACT_ATOMS: atom_id res chain seq x y z
N MET A 1 -6.52 8.88 -8.00
CA MET A 1 -6.00 9.77 -6.94
C MET A 1 -7.12 10.74 -6.57
N LYS A 2 -7.58 10.70 -5.32
CA LYS A 2 -8.66 11.59 -4.86
C LYS A 2 -8.13 13.01 -4.73
N LYS A 3 -8.90 14.00 -5.20
CA LYS A 3 -8.60 15.43 -5.05
C LYS A 3 -9.50 15.99 -3.95
N TYR A 4 -8.90 16.51 -2.88
CA TYR A 4 -9.64 17.01 -1.72
C TYR A 4 -9.63 18.53 -1.59
N TYR A 5 -8.51 19.17 -1.92
CA TYR A 5 -8.26 20.57 -1.57
C TYR A 5 -7.93 21.48 -2.77
N GLY A 6 -8.12 20.99 -4.01
CA GLY A 6 -7.87 21.80 -5.21
C GLY A 6 -6.42 22.28 -5.40
N LEU A 7 -5.46 21.71 -4.67
CA LEU A 7 -4.06 22.12 -4.71
C LEU A 7 -3.40 21.80 -6.06
N GLN A 8 -2.42 22.62 -6.43
CA GLN A 8 -1.61 22.45 -7.64
C GLN A 8 -0.13 22.23 -7.26
N PRO A 9 0.57 21.26 -7.90
CA PRO A 9 2.00 21.10 -7.71
C PRO A 9 2.75 22.27 -8.37
N ILE A 10 3.74 22.84 -7.67
CA ILE A 10 4.58 23.97 -8.15
C ILE A 10 6.07 23.64 -8.26
N ALA A 11 6.49 22.48 -7.75
CA ALA A 11 7.87 21.99 -7.81
C ALA A 11 7.86 20.45 -7.77
N SER A 12 8.90 19.81 -8.31
CA SER A 12 9.13 18.35 -8.24
C SER A 12 10.57 18.02 -7.84
N GLU A 13 10.75 16.84 -7.26
CA GLU A 13 12.06 16.32 -6.86
C GLU A 13 12.69 15.54 -8.03
N PHE A 14 13.98 15.77 -8.28
CA PHE A 14 14.75 15.06 -9.29
C PHE A 14 15.79 14.17 -8.61
N TYR A 15 15.59 12.86 -8.70
CA TYR A 15 16.53 11.87 -8.17
C TYR A 15 17.63 11.53 -9.18
N GLN A 16 17.30 11.47 -10.47
CA GLN A 16 18.24 11.30 -11.58
C GLN A 16 17.80 12.17 -12.76
N LYS A 17 18.57 13.24 -13.05
CA LYS A 17 18.26 14.12 -14.18
C LYS A 17 18.29 13.31 -15.49
N PRO A 18 17.37 13.57 -16.44
CA PRO A 18 16.42 14.69 -16.49
C PRO A 18 15.00 14.38 -15.98
N GLU A 19 14.75 13.22 -15.37
CA GLU A 19 13.39 12.78 -15.04
C GLU A 19 13.05 13.01 -13.55
N ASP A 20 11.82 13.43 -13.29
CA ASP A 20 11.22 13.51 -11.94
C ASP A 20 10.40 12.25 -11.60
N THR A 21 10.77 11.13 -12.22
CA THR A 21 10.14 9.83 -12.06
C THR A 21 10.93 8.94 -11.10
N TYR A 22 10.24 7.97 -10.50
CA TYR A 22 10.87 6.93 -9.71
C TYR A 22 10.14 5.60 -9.90
N PHE A 23 10.87 4.50 -9.71
CA PHE A 23 10.31 3.16 -9.89
C PHE A 23 9.58 2.70 -8.63
N ALA A 24 8.36 2.19 -8.82
CA ALA A 24 7.68 1.36 -7.83
C ALA A 24 8.19 -0.09 -7.97
N VAL A 25 8.69 -0.65 -6.88
CA VAL A 25 9.27 -2.01 -6.86
C VAL A 25 8.74 -2.79 -5.66
N ALA A 26 8.64 -4.11 -5.81
CA ALA A 26 8.37 -5.03 -4.71
C ALA A 26 9.69 -5.70 -4.30
N VAL A 27 10.05 -5.58 -3.02
CA VAL A 27 11.29 -6.15 -2.48
C VAL A 27 10.96 -7.38 -1.65
N LEU A 28 11.69 -8.47 -1.90
CA LEU A 28 11.55 -9.74 -1.19
C LEU A 28 12.87 -10.15 -0.55
N ARG A 29 12.80 -10.99 0.47
CA ARG A 29 13.99 -11.62 1.04
C ARG A 29 14.61 -12.55 0.01
N ARG A 30 15.95 -12.62 -0.03
CA ARG A 30 16.70 -13.51 -0.94
C ARG A 30 16.28 -14.99 -0.83
N ALA A 31 15.90 -15.44 0.36
CA ALA A 31 15.46 -16.81 0.61
C ALA A 31 13.98 -17.07 0.25
N SER A 32 13.29 -16.10 -0.35
CA SER A 32 11.90 -16.27 -0.80
C SER A 32 11.85 -17.05 -2.10
N ASP A 33 10.93 -18.01 -2.22
CA ASP A 33 10.71 -18.79 -3.45
C ASP A 33 9.75 -18.11 -4.46
N VAL A 34 9.30 -16.89 -4.14
CA VAL A 34 8.43 -16.08 -5.02
C VAL A 34 9.22 -15.62 -6.25
N LYS A 35 8.75 -16.04 -7.43
CA LYS A 35 9.26 -15.66 -8.75
C LYS A 35 8.30 -14.79 -9.54
N TYR A 36 7.02 -14.87 -9.21
CA TYR A 36 5.95 -14.19 -9.94
C TYR A 36 4.98 -13.49 -8.99
N VAL A 37 4.39 -12.40 -9.47
CA VAL A 37 3.47 -11.55 -8.70
C VAL A 37 2.26 -12.32 -8.16
N TYR A 38 1.72 -13.31 -8.89
CA TYR A 38 0.57 -14.09 -8.42
C TYR A 38 0.88 -14.95 -7.18
N GLN A 39 2.16 -15.28 -6.95
CA GLN A 39 2.61 -16.06 -5.79
C GLN A 39 2.69 -15.22 -4.51
N LEU A 40 2.45 -13.90 -4.60
CA LEU A 40 2.31 -13.03 -3.45
C LEU A 40 0.98 -13.24 -2.71
N ARG A 41 0.01 -13.91 -3.34
CA ARG A 41 -1.29 -14.21 -2.73
C ARG A 41 -1.10 -15.02 -1.45
N GLY A 42 -1.79 -14.64 -0.39
CA GLY A 42 -1.73 -15.25 0.94
C GLY A 42 -0.51 -14.87 1.78
N LEU A 43 0.47 -14.16 1.20
CA LEU A 43 1.67 -13.74 1.93
C LEU A 43 1.41 -12.49 2.79
N ARG A 44 2.40 -12.16 3.62
CA ARG A 44 2.46 -10.91 4.37
C ARG A 44 2.97 -9.77 3.49
N SER A 45 2.47 -8.55 3.71
CA SER A 45 2.94 -7.36 2.97
C SER A 45 3.23 -6.15 3.84
N CYS A 46 4.16 -5.30 3.38
CA CYS A 46 4.47 -4.01 3.98
C CYS A 46 4.34 -2.93 2.89
N HIS A 47 3.60 -1.87 3.18
CA HIS A 47 3.31 -0.78 2.25
C HIS A 47 3.77 0.54 2.87
N SER A 48 4.19 1.51 2.04
CA SER A 48 4.57 2.84 2.55
C SER A 48 3.37 3.64 3.07
N GLY A 49 2.15 3.28 2.66
CA GLY A 49 0.90 3.85 3.15
C GLY A 49 -0.25 3.64 2.17
N LEU A 50 -1.47 3.62 2.70
CA LEU A 50 -2.68 3.64 1.89
C LEU A 50 -2.71 4.91 1.02
N ASP A 51 -3.22 4.81 -0.21
CA ASP A 51 -3.27 5.92 -1.19
C ASP A 51 -1.90 6.52 -1.59
N ARG A 52 -0.78 5.85 -1.28
CA ARG A 52 0.55 6.24 -1.78
C ARG A 52 0.83 5.64 -3.17
N PRO A 53 1.53 6.34 -4.09
CA PRO A 53 1.75 5.85 -5.44
C PRO A 53 2.47 4.50 -5.48
N ALA A 54 3.75 4.44 -5.08
CA ALA A 54 4.53 3.20 -5.13
C ALA A 54 4.09 2.17 -4.09
N GLY A 55 3.69 2.60 -2.89
CA GLY A 55 3.31 1.66 -1.83
C GLY A 55 1.93 1.02 -2.01
N TRP A 56 1.05 1.60 -2.82
CA TRP A 56 -0.35 1.17 -2.90
C TRP A 56 -0.88 1.15 -4.32
N TYR A 57 -0.97 2.32 -4.99
CA TYR A 57 -1.66 2.43 -6.28
C TYR A 57 -1.10 1.53 -7.38
N PHE A 58 0.22 1.43 -7.49
CA PHE A 58 0.87 0.57 -8.50
C PHE A 58 0.55 -0.92 -8.30
N PHE A 59 0.20 -1.35 -7.10
CA PHE A 59 -0.09 -2.74 -6.78
C PHE A 59 -1.59 -3.09 -6.80
N LEU A 60 -2.49 -2.11 -7.02
CA LEU A 60 -3.93 -2.35 -7.03
C LEU A 60 -4.43 -3.22 -8.20
N SER A 61 -3.64 -3.38 -9.25
CA SER A 61 -3.92 -4.29 -10.36
C SER A 61 -3.50 -5.74 -10.08
N VAL A 62 -2.78 -5.99 -8.98
CA VAL A 62 -2.29 -7.32 -8.63
C VAL A 62 -3.43 -8.25 -8.18
N PRO A 63 -4.34 -7.84 -7.27
CA PRO A 63 -5.55 -8.60 -7.01
C PRO A 63 -6.44 -8.59 -8.26
N ARG A 64 -6.66 -9.77 -8.85
CA ARG A 64 -7.61 -9.93 -9.97
C ARG A 64 -9.03 -10.01 -9.43
N GLY A 65 -9.98 -9.32 -10.07
CA GLY A 65 -11.41 -9.61 -9.94
C GLY A 65 -12.28 -8.55 -9.27
N GLU A 66 -11.74 -7.66 -8.43
CA GLU A 66 -12.57 -6.69 -7.69
C GLU A 66 -12.08 -5.24 -7.88
N THR A 67 -12.86 -4.45 -8.61
CA THR A 67 -12.47 -3.07 -9.00
C THR A 67 -13.05 -1.99 -8.08
N CYS A 68 -14.16 -2.30 -7.40
CA CYS A 68 -14.91 -1.37 -6.55
C CYS A 68 -14.37 -1.32 -5.10
N ASN A 69 -14.02 -2.47 -4.52
CA ASN A 69 -13.46 -2.55 -3.17
C ASN A 69 -11.96 -2.89 -3.22
N ARG A 70 -11.15 -1.97 -3.73
CA ARG A 70 -9.69 -2.20 -3.88
C ARG A 70 -8.97 -2.40 -2.55
N VAL A 71 -9.49 -1.80 -1.47
CA VAL A 71 -8.95 -1.96 -0.11
C VAL A 71 -9.21 -3.37 0.40
N GLY A 72 -10.44 -3.87 0.26
CA GLY A 72 -10.78 -5.26 0.57
C GLY A 72 -10.01 -6.26 -0.27
N ALA A 73 -9.95 -6.04 -1.60
CA ALA A 73 -9.23 -6.92 -2.51
C ALA A 73 -7.74 -7.06 -2.18
N MET A 74 -7.09 -5.98 -1.72
CA MET A 74 -5.70 -6.04 -1.25
C MET A 74 -5.58 -6.82 0.06
N ALA A 75 -6.51 -6.63 0.99
CA ALA A 75 -6.53 -7.40 2.24
C ALA A 75 -6.77 -8.90 2.00
N ASP A 76 -7.64 -9.25 1.06
CA ASP A 76 -7.88 -10.64 0.64
C ASP A 76 -6.75 -11.22 -0.19
N PHE A 77 -6.01 -10.39 -0.91
CA PHE A 77 -4.83 -10.87 -1.62
C PHE A 77 -3.69 -11.18 -0.64
N PHE A 78 -3.49 -10.36 0.39
CA PHE A 78 -2.45 -10.54 1.43
C PHE A 78 -3.03 -11.08 2.74
N GLU A 79 -3.63 -12.27 2.70
CA GLU A 79 -4.33 -12.88 3.85
C GLU A 79 -3.43 -13.07 5.09
N GLY A 80 -2.10 -13.19 4.89
CA GLY A 80 -1.11 -13.21 5.97
C GLY A 80 -1.07 -11.93 6.83
N GLY A 81 -1.78 -10.88 6.40
CA GLY A 81 -1.84 -9.56 7.01
C GLY A 81 -0.87 -8.58 6.37
N SER A 82 -1.15 -7.31 6.57
CA SER A 82 -0.36 -6.21 6.02
C SER A 82 0.03 -5.20 7.10
N CYS A 83 1.01 -4.37 6.77
CA CYS A 83 1.10 -3.03 7.35
C CYS A 83 0.91 -1.99 6.23
N ALA A 84 -0.21 -1.26 6.28
CA ALA A 84 -0.54 -0.18 5.38
C ALA A 84 -0.95 1.06 6.20
N PRO A 85 0.02 1.93 6.59
CA PRO A 85 -0.26 3.14 7.34
C PRO A 85 -1.36 3.99 6.69
N GLY A 86 -2.28 4.51 7.50
CA GLY A 86 -3.46 5.25 7.03
C GLY A 86 -4.72 4.38 6.82
N ALA A 87 -4.62 3.05 6.88
CA ALA A 87 -5.81 2.17 6.81
C ALA A 87 -6.78 2.35 7.98
N ASN A 88 -6.30 2.87 9.12
CA ASN A 88 -7.10 3.22 10.29
C ASN A 88 -7.54 4.70 10.29
N ASP A 89 -7.21 5.49 9.28
CA ASP A 89 -7.66 6.88 9.18
C ASP A 89 -8.98 6.94 8.40
N PRO A 90 -10.11 7.38 8.99
CA PRO A 90 -11.40 7.41 8.30
C PRO A 90 -11.45 8.43 7.14
N SER A 91 -10.53 9.41 7.10
CA SER A 91 -10.42 10.35 5.99
C SER A 91 -9.79 9.71 4.74
N ILE A 92 -8.94 8.70 4.94
CA ILE A 92 -8.27 7.96 3.86
C ILE A 92 -9.03 6.68 3.52
N ASN A 93 -9.44 5.91 4.54
CA ASN A 93 -10.23 4.68 4.46
C ASN A 93 -11.61 4.86 5.11
N PRO A 94 -12.59 5.48 4.42
CA PRO A 94 -13.95 5.62 4.92
C PRO A 94 -14.53 4.25 5.34
N GLY A 95 -15.11 4.19 6.54
CA GLY A 95 -15.63 2.94 7.10
C GLY A 95 -14.57 1.97 7.62
N ARG A 96 -13.27 2.33 7.59
CA ARG A 96 -12.16 1.51 8.11
C ARG A 96 -12.17 0.09 7.54
N VAL A 97 -12.46 -0.03 6.24
CA VAL A 97 -12.58 -1.31 5.55
C VAL A 97 -11.33 -2.14 5.78
N ARG A 98 -11.51 -3.34 6.34
CA ARG A 98 -10.44 -4.35 6.58
C ARG A 98 -9.25 -3.81 7.37
N ARG A 99 -9.49 -2.84 8.25
CA ARG A 99 -8.45 -2.22 9.09
C ARG A 99 -7.64 -3.26 9.87
N ASP A 100 -8.28 -4.27 10.44
CA ASP A 100 -7.58 -5.26 11.27
C ASP A 100 -6.62 -6.15 10.47
N ASP A 101 -6.89 -6.39 9.17
CA ASP A 101 -5.96 -7.08 8.27
C ASP A 101 -4.83 -6.15 7.84
N LEU A 102 -5.17 -4.90 7.49
CA LEU A 102 -4.25 -3.93 6.90
C LEU A 102 -3.28 -3.28 7.92
N CYS A 103 -3.65 -3.26 9.20
CA CYS A 103 -2.81 -2.78 10.29
C CYS A 103 -2.20 -3.93 11.11
N ARG A 104 -2.45 -5.20 10.75
CA ARG A 104 -2.03 -6.37 11.54
C ARG A 104 -0.54 -6.40 11.83
N LEU A 105 0.27 -6.00 10.86
CA LEU A 105 1.73 -6.06 10.93
C LEU A 105 2.38 -4.72 11.30
N CYS A 106 1.59 -3.67 11.52
CA CYS A 106 2.14 -2.36 11.89
C CYS A 106 2.64 -2.37 13.34
N ALA A 107 3.88 -1.95 13.53
CA ALA A 107 4.54 -1.93 14.84
C ALA A 107 3.99 -0.80 15.75
N GLY A 108 3.54 0.30 15.17
CA GLY A 108 3.15 1.50 15.90
C GLY A 108 4.34 2.39 16.29
N ASP A 109 4.09 3.35 17.18
CA ASP A 109 5.08 4.22 17.80
C ASP A 109 5.95 3.47 18.83
N ALA A 110 6.84 4.19 19.53
CA ALA A 110 7.71 3.60 20.55
C ALA A 110 6.95 2.93 21.72
N ARG A 111 5.65 3.19 21.87
CA ARG A 111 4.77 2.57 22.89
C ARG A 111 3.87 1.49 22.27
N GLY A 112 4.02 1.18 20.98
CA GLY A 112 3.16 0.24 20.25
C GLY A 112 1.76 0.78 19.93
N LEU A 113 1.56 2.10 20.03
CA LEU A 113 0.29 2.77 19.69
C LEU A 113 0.30 3.26 18.24
N ASN A 114 -0.83 3.73 17.73
CA ASN A 114 -0.92 4.33 16.37
C ASN A 114 -0.50 3.38 15.23
N ARG A 115 -0.86 2.11 15.37
CA ARG A 115 -0.81 1.09 14.32
C ARG A 115 -1.94 1.25 13.29
#